data_AF-A0A7S4A253-F1
#
_entry.id   AF-A0A7S4A253-F1
#
_cell.length_a   1.000
_cell.length_b   1.000
_cell.length_c   1.000
_cell.angle_alpha   90.00
_cell.angle_beta   90.00
_cell.angle_gamma   90.00
#
_symmetry.space_group_name_H-M   'P 1'
#
loop_
_entity.id
_entity.type
_entity.pdbx_description
1 polymer ?
#
loop_
_entity_poly.entity_id
_entity_poly.type
_entity_poly.pdbx_seq_one_letter_code
_entity_poly.pdbx_strand_id
1 'polypeptide(L)'
;MDRLKTEWDKGVSKMKTLGQERKEEEKPQAQSAADISREDLLQLTMKLGARLKAAEKAHREVATRARDAERDRDVLKSFCANTVLGTPGVLDGVSLDENALTQLYGGRDSDGSDAQSSALKEALARALAARDSETARADSEAAKRQNASSKAEERIVSLELKLRDARRDADGAPEALAGLEAAKRENAELREAHVVLRRAAEDARSRLADAESRLRRSENTSVEDKNAHASRARQLQTLEREKEALTKERDALRETNDVQNGQIVSERQRHDEREAAHARELAASRALGLAHAAALSARVAHLEAANAISKAAITAAAPARERAVAEALARAEADHTKRSSLARTILAEKDSKVEILRRRVAELESELASGGHEHRKFVEIAERQARREGALASEAAQSKLATSRLKRAIRDRDSEVADLASQLLACQKKLEDARRGLGRDATNLEYVKNLLVQYFSLRQNSSEQASLVPVLATVLAFTDDDLSLLRAQAQKWEASQSYWGGSAEPDAPNPLLTLTTLAPAPRHRKASPVNTGT
;
A
#
# COMPACT_ATOMS: atom_id res chain seq x y z
N MET A 1 9.55 9.43 18.09
CA MET A 1 10.62 10.03 17.28
C MET A 1 10.68 9.44 15.87
N ASP A 2 10.56 8.12 15.70
CA ASP A 2 10.68 7.52 14.36
C ASP A 2 9.53 7.87 13.39
N ARG A 3 8.29 8.08 13.88
CA ARG A 3 7.18 8.56 13.03
C ARG A 3 7.40 9.98 12.49
N LEU A 4 7.99 10.87 13.28
CA LEU A 4 8.30 12.25 12.86
C LEU A 4 9.42 12.28 11.82
N LYS A 5 10.38 11.35 11.90
CA LYS A 5 11.45 11.21 10.91
C LYS A 5 10.90 10.72 9.56
N THR A 6 9.97 9.78 9.58
CA THR A 6 9.33 9.30 8.34
C THR A 6 8.42 10.32 7.65
N GLU A 7 7.81 11.25 8.40
CA GLU A 7 7.03 12.34 7.80
C GLU A 7 7.92 13.45 7.25
N TRP A 8 9.05 13.72 7.90
CA TRP A 8 10.05 14.68 7.39
C TRP A 8 10.71 14.19 6.09
N ASP A 9 11.07 12.91 6.01
CA ASP A 9 11.65 12.32 4.80
C ASP A 9 10.65 12.23 3.62
N LYS A 10 9.35 12.06 3.92
CA LYS A 10 8.28 12.17 2.91
C LYS A 10 8.06 13.60 2.43
N GLY A 11 8.20 14.60 3.31
CA GLY A 11 8.14 16.02 2.95
C GLY A 11 9.31 16.46 2.07
N VAL A 12 10.52 15.97 2.34
CA VAL A 12 11.73 16.29 1.56
C VAL A 12 11.70 15.61 0.18
N SER A 13 11.20 14.36 0.08
CA SER A 13 11.02 13.71 -1.23
C SER A 13 9.98 14.40 -2.10
N LYS A 14 8.91 14.96 -1.51
CA LYS A 14 7.87 15.68 -2.26
C LYS A 14 8.32 17.08 -2.73
N MET A 15 9.29 17.70 -2.05
CA MET A 15 9.93 18.94 -2.50
C MET A 15 10.98 18.70 -3.60
N LYS A 16 11.61 17.52 -3.65
CA LYS A 16 12.56 17.17 -4.71
C LYS A 16 11.88 16.89 -6.05
N THR A 17 10.66 16.34 -6.04
CA THR A 17 9.89 16.10 -7.27
C THR A 17 9.24 17.38 -7.82
N LEU A 18 8.85 18.34 -6.97
CA LEU A 18 8.34 19.65 -7.42
C LEU A 18 9.45 20.60 -7.94
N GLY A 19 10.72 20.28 -7.69
CA GLY A 19 11.88 21.01 -8.22
C GLY A 19 12.38 20.52 -9.58
N GLN A 20 11.86 19.39 -10.08
CA GLN A 20 12.24 18.82 -11.38
C GLN A 20 11.22 19.05 -12.50
N GLU A 21 10.01 19.54 -12.19
CA GLU A 21 8.98 19.87 -13.21
C GLU A 21 8.90 21.37 -13.58
N ARG A 22 9.91 22.19 -13.20
CA ARG A 22 9.99 23.61 -13.57
C ARG A 22 11.29 23.99 -14.29
N LYS A 23 11.77 23.09 -15.15
CA LYS A 23 12.86 23.38 -16.10
C LYS A 23 12.53 22.78 -17.46
N GLU A 24 11.57 23.36 -18.15
CA GLU A 24 11.38 23.19 -19.60
C GLU A 24 10.36 24.23 -20.14
N GLU A 25 10.65 25.52 -19.90
CA GLU A 25 10.12 26.61 -20.73
C GLU A 25 11.25 27.66 -20.87
N GLU A 26 12.34 27.24 -21.51
CA GLU A 26 13.31 28.18 -22.08
C GLU A 26 12.65 28.87 -23.29
N LYS A 27 12.26 30.13 -23.08
CA LYS A 27 12.08 31.09 -24.17
C LYS A 27 13.33 31.08 -25.05
N PRO A 28 13.21 31.03 -26.39
CA PRO A 28 14.38 31.08 -27.26
C PRO A 28 15.06 32.44 -27.07
N GLN A 29 16.26 32.40 -26.51
CA GLN A 29 17.24 33.47 -26.63
C GLN A 29 17.44 33.72 -28.13
N ALA A 30 17.22 34.98 -28.54
CA ALA A 30 17.57 35.46 -29.85
C ALA A 30 19.05 35.14 -30.11
N GLN A 31 19.27 34.17 -31.00
CA GLN A 31 20.59 33.90 -31.55
C GLN A 31 21.06 35.17 -32.25
N SER A 32 22.25 35.59 -31.85
CA SER A 32 23.10 36.57 -32.54
C SER A 32 22.96 36.42 -34.06
N ALA A 33 22.61 37.52 -34.74
CA ALA A 33 22.29 37.61 -36.17
C ALA A 33 23.47 37.30 -37.12
N ALA A 34 24.52 36.63 -36.66
CA ALA A 34 25.71 36.30 -37.44
C ALA A 34 25.68 34.87 -38.02
N ASP A 35 24.86 33.97 -37.50
CA ASP A 35 24.82 32.56 -37.92
C ASP A 35 23.45 32.15 -38.50
N ILE A 36 22.90 32.97 -39.40
CA ILE A 36 21.75 32.53 -40.21
C ILE A 36 22.28 31.47 -41.18
N SER A 37 21.85 30.22 -40.97
CA SER A 37 22.27 29.11 -41.82
C SER A 37 21.92 29.41 -43.28
N ARG A 38 22.74 28.93 -44.21
CA ARG A 38 22.47 29.07 -45.66
C ARG A 38 21.07 28.55 -46.03
N GLU A 39 20.58 27.56 -45.28
CA GLU A 39 19.23 27.01 -45.39
C GLU A 39 18.15 28.03 -44.99
N ASP A 40 18.36 28.78 -43.91
CA ASP A 40 17.43 29.82 -43.46
C ASP A 40 17.44 31.02 -44.39
N LEU A 41 18.59 31.40 -44.96
CA LEU A 41 18.66 32.42 -46.02
C LEU A 41 17.94 31.96 -47.29
N LEU A 42 18.01 30.66 -47.64
CA LEU A 42 17.24 30.09 -48.75
C LEU A 42 15.73 30.09 -48.46
N GLN A 43 15.31 29.75 -47.24
CA GLN A 43 13.91 29.83 -46.86
C GLN A 43 13.38 31.27 -46.82
N LEU A 44 14.20 32.22 -46.39
CA LEU A 44 13.83 33.64 -46.33
C LEU A 44 13.78 34.25 -47.72
N THR A 45 14.70 33.88 -48.63
CA THR A 45 14.64 34.27 -50.04
C THR A 45 13.47 33.62 -50.78
N MET A 46 13.10 32.37 -50.47
CA MET A 46 11.87 31.76 -51.01
C MET A 46 10.61 32.46 -50.48
N LYS A 47 10.54 32.80 -49.19
CA LYS A 47 9.41 33.55 -48.61
C LYS A 47 9.30 34.97 -49.15
N LEU A 48 10.44 35.67 -49.32
CA LEU A 48 10.47 36.97 -49.97
C LEU A 48 10.12 36.87 -51.45
N GLY A 49 10.57 35.85 -52.16
CA GLY A 49 10.18 35.58 -53.55
C GLY A 49 8.68 35.30 -53.71
N ALA A 50 8.08 34.57 -52.77
CA ALA A 50 6.64 34.35 -52.73
C ALA A 50 5.86 35.65 -52.44
N ARG A 51 6.35 36.48 -51.52
CA ARG A 51 5.77 37.80 -51.22
C ARG A 51 5.93 38.79 -52.37
N LEU A 52 7.07 38.77 -53.07
CA LEU A 52 7.31 39.60 -54.24
C LEU A 52 6.40 39.18 -55.39
N LYS A 53 6.22 37.87 -55.63
CA LYS A 53 5.23 37.37 -56.61
C LYS A 53 3.79 37.73 -56.21
N ALA A 54 3.46 37.74 -54.92
CA ALA A 54 2.14 38.19 -54.45
C ALA A 54 1.96 39.71 -54.62
N ALA A 55 3.00 40.51 -54.37
CA ALA A 55 2.99 41.95 -54.60
C ALA A 55 2.95 42.30 -56.09
N GLU A 56 3.67 41.57 -56.95
CA GLU A 56 3.56 41.69 -58.41
C GLU A 56 2.17 41.30 -58.90
N LYS A 57 1.55 40.27 -58.33
CA LYS A 57 0.16 39.90 -58.63
C LYS A 57 -0.80 41.02 -58.22
N ALA A 58 -0.64 41.60 -57.03
CA ALA A 58 -1.44 42.73 -56.57
C ALA A 58 -1.22 43.98 -57.46
N HIS A 59 0.01 44.26 -57.88
CA HIS A 59 0.29 45.36 -58.82
C HIS A 59 -0.27 45.09 -60.22
N ARG A 60 -0.28 43.84 -60.71
CA ARG A 60 -0.96 43.48 -61.96
C ARG A 60 -2.47 43.63 -61.82
N GLU A 61 -3.06 43.28 -60.67
CA GLU A 61 -4.49 43.47 -60.39
C GLU A 61 -4.87 44.96 -60.29
N VAL A 62 -4.00 45.79 -59.72
CA VAL A 62 -4.17 47.26 -59.71
C VAL A 62 -4.00 47.86 -61.10
N ALA A 63 -3.04 47.36 -61.90
CA ALA A 63 -2.86 47.80 -63.29
C ALA A 63 -4.01 47.35 -64.21
N THR A 64 -4.64 46.19 -63.96
CA THR A 64 -5.87 45.79 -64.67
C THR A 64 -7.05 46.66 -64.24
N ARG A 65 -7.19 47.00 -62.96
CA ARG A 65 -8.22 47.94 -62.49
C ARG A 65 -8.03 49.37 -63.03
N ALA A 66 -6.79 49.81 -63.23
CA ALA A 66 -6.52 51.11 -63.87
C ALA A 66 -6.89 51.12 -65.37
N ARG A 67 -6.67 50.00 -66.09
CA ARG A 67 -7.12 49.85 -67.48
C ARG A 67 -8.64 49.73 -67.61
N ASP A 68 -9.31 49.13 -66.63
CA ASP A 68 -10.77 49.07 -66.61
C ASP A 68 -11.40 50.44 -66.27
N ALA A 69 -10.75 51.25 -65.41
CA ALA A 69 -11.15 52.64 -65.17
C ALA A 69 -10.93 53.58 -66.38
N GLU A 70 -9.93 53.31 -67.23
CA GLU A 70 -9.76 54.02 -68.51
C GLU A 70 -10.82 53.61 -69.54
N ARG A 71 -11.25 52.34 -69.56
CA ARG A 71 -12.40 51.90 -70.38
C ARG A 71 -13.70 52.56 -69.94
N ASP A 72 -13.94 52.70 -68.65
CA ASP A 72 -15.14 53.38 -68.11
C ASP A 72 -15.16 54.88 -68.43
N ARG A 73 -13.99 55.52 -68.53
CA ARG A 73 -13.84 56.92 -68.95
C ARG A 73 -14.09 57.12 -70.46
N ASP A 74 -13.74 56.14 -71.29
CA ASP A 74 -14.03 56.19 -72.73
C ASP A 74 -15.50 55.81 -73.04
N VAL A 75 -16.13 54.97 -72.21
CA VAL A 75 -17.57 54.71 -72.23
C VAL A 75 -18.37 55.98 -71.86
N LEU A 76 -17.91 56.77 -70.88
CA LEU A 76 -18.52 58.06 -70.51
C LEU A 76 -18.31 59.18 -71.54
N LYS A 77 -17.23 59.15 -72.34
CA LYS A 77 -17.06 60.06 -73.50
C LYS A 77 -17.91 59.67 -74.70
N SER A 78 -18.25 58.38 -74.85
CA SER A 78 -19.17 57.90 -75.88
C SER A 78 -20.66 58.12 -75.54
N PHE A 79 -20.99 58.48 -74.29
CA PHE A 79 -22.37 58.76 -73.84
C PHE A 79 -22.77 60.25 -73.95
N CYS A 80 -21.82 61.18 -74.13
CA CYS A 80 -22.08 62.62 -74.29
C CYS A 80 -22.08 63.12 -75.75
N ALA A 81 -22.11 62.21 -76.73
CA ALA A 81 -22.18 62.53 -78.15
C ALA A 81 -23.31 61.77 -78.85
N ASN A 82 -24.56 61.95 -78.39
CA ASN A 82 -25.78 61.89 -79.21
C ASN A 82 -27.03 62.04 -78.33
N THR A 83 -27.53 63.28 -78.25
CA THR A 83 -28.92 63.74 -78.08
C THR A 83 -28.98 64.95 -77.12
N VAL A 84 -29.65 66.06 -77.43
CA VAL A 84 -30.25 66.60 -78.64
C VAL A 84 -30.51 68.09 -78.32
N LEU A 85 -30.62 68.91 -79.37
CA LEU A 85 -31.25 70.22 -79.40
C LEU A 85 -32.29 70.52 -78.29
N GLY A 86 -32.28 71.75 -77.79
CA GLY A 86 -33.50 72.40 -77.28
C GLY A 86 -33.45 72.84 -75.82
N THR A 87 -32.98 74.08 -75.61
CA THR A 87 -33.43 75.03 -74.57
C THR A 87 -34.97 75.12 -74.47
N PRO A 88 -35.60 75.79 -73.46
CA PRO A 88 -35.08 76.39 -72.21
C PRO A 88 -35.97 76.13 -70.95
N GLY A 89 -35.46 76.50 -69.76
CA GLY A 89 -36.29 76.90 -68.61
C GLY A 89 -36.89 75.75 -67.79
N VAL A 90 -37.23 75.89 -66.51
CA VAL A 90 -37.28 77.02 -65.56
C VAL A 90 -37.18 76.41 -64.16
N LEU A 91 -36.48 77.13 -63.28
CA LEU A 91 -36.58 77.23 -61.81
C LEU A 91 -37.39 76.19 -60.99
N ASP A 92 -36.74 75.83 -59.87
CA ASP A 92 -37.25 75.80 -58.50
C ASP A 92 -38.42 74.88 -58.12
N GLY A 93 -38.11 74.06 -57.11
CA GLY A 93 -39.09 73.37 -56.29
C GLY A 93 -39.54 74.20 -55.10
N VAL A 94 -40.77 73.89 -54.67
CA VAL A 94 -41.20 73.76 -53.27
C VAL A 94 -41.19 75.04 -52.41
N SER A 95 -42.39 75.62 -52.36
CA SER A 95 -43.09 76.13 -51.18
C SER A 95 -42.45 75.88 -49.82
N LEU A 96 -42.30 76.93 -49.02
CA LEU A 96 -42.61 76.90 -47.59
C LEU A 96 -43.18 78.26 -47.18
N ASP A 97 -44.49 78.26 -46.92
CA ASP A 97 -45.16 79.19 -46.04
C ASP A 97 -44.69 78.97 -44.59
N GLU A 98 -44.82 80.02 -43.78
CA GLU A 98 -45.06 80.03 -42.31
C GLU A 98 -44.17 81.04 -41.57
N ASN A 99 -44.67 82.28 -41.46
CA ASN A 99 -44.83 83.01 -40.20
C ASN A 99 -45.20 84.48 -40.48
N ALA A 100 -46.48 84.73 -40.78
CA ALA A 100 -47.07 86.01 -40.42
C ALA A 100 -47.48 85.93 -38.96
N LEU A 101 -46.55 86.40 -38.12
CA LEU A 101 -46.81 86.78 -36.74
C LEU A 101 -48.14 87.53 -36.60
N THR A 102 -48.73 87.34 -35.41
CA THR A 102 -49.67 88.25 -34.74
C THR A 102 -51.11 88.30 -35.26
N GLN A 103 -51.90 87.35 -34.74
CA GLN A 103 -53.33 87.51 -34.51
C GLN A 103 -53.60 88.56 -33.41
N LEU A 104 -54.62 89.40 -33.62
CA LEU A 104 -55.41 90.00 -32.54
C LEU A 104 -56.79 90.37 -33.09
N TYR A 105 -57.78 89.53 -32.79
CA TYR A 105 -59.05 89.82 -32.09
C TYR A 105 -59.95 88.58 -32.20
N GLY A 106 -60.44 87.96 -31.13
CA GLY A 106 -60.24 88.28 -29.73
C GLY A 106 -61.01 87.34 -28.78
N GLY A 107 -60.74 87.51 -27.49
CA GLY A 107 -61.73 87.30 -26.44
C GLY A 107 -61.86 85.91 -25.79
N ARG A 108 -61.17 85.77 -24.64
CA ARG A 108 -61.77 85.60 -23.30
C ARG A 108 -62.12 84.19 -22.78
N ASP A 109 -61.43 83.87 -21.68
CA ASP A 109 -61.76 83.09 -20.46
C ASP A 109 -62.50 81.75 -20.55
N SER A 110 -61.87 80.67 -20.03
CA SER A 110 -62.35 79.98 -18.81
C SER A 110 -61.47 78.77 -18.43
N ASP A 111 -61.35 78.61 -17.12
CA ASP A 111 -60.50 77.70 -16.36
C ASP A 111 -60.86 76.21 -16.48
N GLY A 112 -59.92 75.34 -16.08
CA GLY A 112 -60.28 74.30 -15.12
C GLY A 112 -59.76 72.88 -15.38
N SER A 113 -58.70 72.54 -14.63
CA SER A 113 -58.46 71.23 -13.98
C SER A 113 -58.11 70.02 -14.86
N ASP A 114 -57.40 69.00 -14.40
CA ASP A 114 -56.43 68.82 -13.32
C ASP A 114 -55.85 67.43 -13.58
N ALA A 115 -54.56 67.29 -13.33
CA ALA A 115 -53.89 66.04 -12.99
C ALA A 115 -53.84 64.90 -14.04
N GLN A 116 -52.71 64.24 -14.30
CA GLN A 116 -51.36 64.28 -13.74
C GLN A 116 -50.60 63.24 -14.59
N SER A 117 -49.96 63.65 -15.70
CA SER A 117 -49.10 62.72 -16.46
C SER A 117 -47.66 63.24 -16.41
N SER A 118 -46.93 62.75 -15.41
CA SER A 118 -45.47 62.83 -15.32
C SER A 118 -44.76 62.21 -16.54
N ALA A 119 -45.50 61.53 -17.43
CA ALA A 119 -45.11 61.22 -18.81
C ALA A 119 -44.84 62.47 -19.68
N LEU A 120 -45.46 63.63 -19.39
CA LEU A 120 -45.19 64.89 -20.08
C LEU A 120 -43.85 65.52 -19.69
N LYS A 121 -43.27 65.19 -18.53
CA LYS A 121 -42.00 65.81 -18.09
C LYS A 121 -40.77 65.17 -18.75
N GLU A 122 -40.82 63.90 -19.11
CA GLU A 122 -39.72 63.23 -19.85
C GLU A 122 -39.82 63.44 -21.38
N ALA A 123 -41.04 63.63 -21.91
CA ALA A 123 -41.26 64.05 -23.29
C ALA A 123 -40.81 65.51 -23.53
N LEU A 124 -41.00 66.41 -22.56
CA LEU A 124 -40.58 67.82 -22.65
C LEU A 124 -39.05 67.97 -22.74
N ALA A 125 -38.28 67.12 -22.05
CA ALA A 125 -36.81 67.18 -22.07
C ALA A 125 -36.21 66.68 -23.40
N ARG A 126 -36.83 65.69 -24.07
CA ARG A 126 -36.42 65.25 -25.42
C ARG A 126 -36.93 66.19 -26.53
N ALA A 127 -38.09 66.84 -26.34
CA ALA A 127 -38.61 67.82 -27.29
C ALA A 127 -37.79 69.13 -27.31
N LEU A 128 -37.24 69.57 -26.17
CA LEU A 128 -36.39 70.77 -26.11
C LEU A 128 -35.02 70.55 -26.79
N ALA A 129 -34.40 69.36 -26.63
CA ALA A 129 -33.15 69.04 -27.33
C ALA A 129 -33.33 68.83 -28.85
N ALA A 130 -34.49 68.32 -29.30
CA ALA A 130 -34.80 68.21 -30.72
C ALA A 130 -35.09 69.59 -31.35
N ARG A 131 -35.81 70.48 -30.63
CA ARG A 131 -36.13 71.83 -31.07
C ARG A 131 -34.89 72.72 -31.24
N ASP A 132 -33.91 72.63 -30.34
CA ASP A 132 -32.66 73.40 -30.45
C ASP A 132 -31.78 72.94 -31.64
N SER A 133 -31.96 71.69 -32.09
CA SER A 133 -31.26 71.16 -33.29
C SER A 133 -31.97 71.48 -34.61
N GLU A 134 -33.28 71.74 -34.58
CA GLU A 134 -34.07 72.18 -35.74
C GLU A 134 -33.96 73.68 -35.98
N THR A 135 -33.91 74.51 -34.92
CA THR A 135 -33.67 75.96 -35.05
C THR A 135 -32.29 76.27 -35.65
N ALA A 136 -31.25 75.53 -35.25
CA ALA A 136 -29.91 75.67 -35.84
C ALA A 136 -29.82 75.24 -37.32
N ARG A 137 -30.66 74.27 -37.76
CA ARG A 137 -30.74 73.88 -39.17
C ARG A 137 -31.53 74.90 -40.01
N ALA A 138 -32.63 75.43 -39.47
CA ALA A 138 -33.42 76.47 -40.11
C ALA A 138 -32.61 77.75 -40.35
N ASP A 139 -31.78 78.17 -39.40
CA ASP A 139 -30.90 79.34 -39.55
C ASP A 139 -29.81 79.14 -40.62
N SER A 140 -29.28 77.92 -40.75
CA SER A 140 -28.30 77.59 -41.81
C SER A 140 -28.92 77.54 -43.21
N GLU A 141 -30.18 77.10 -43.33
CA GLU A 141 -30.89 77.06 -44.61
C GLU A 141 -31.37 78.46 -45.04
N ALA A 142 -31.80 79.30 -44.09
CA ALA A 142 -32.15 80.69 -44.36
C ALA A 142 -30.96 81.49 -44.91
N ALA A 143 -29.77 81.32 -44.34
CA ALA A 143 -28.54 81.97 -44.83
C ALA A 143 -28.13 81.50 -46.24
N LYS A 144 -28.39 80.23 -46.60
CA LYS A 144 -28.13 79.71 -47.95
C LYS A 144 -29.11 80.24 -48.98
N ARG A 145 -30.41 80.37 -48.64
CA ARG A 145 -31.42 80.97 -49.52
C ARG A 145 -31.16 82.45 -49.78
N GLN A 146 -30.73 83.21 -48.77
CA GLN A 146 -30.40 84.62 -48.92
C GLN A 146 -29.20 84.86 -49.87
N ASN A 147 -28.16 84.02 -49.79
CA ASN A 147 -27.01 84.11 -50.70
C ASN A 147 -27.30 83.63 -52.13
N ALA A 148 -28.28 82.75 -52.32
CA ALA A 148 -28.73 82.35 -53.65
C ALA A 148 -29.57 83.45 -54.31
N SER A 149 -30.42 84.14 -53.55
CA SER A 149 -31.25 85.26 -54.01
C SER A 149 -30.40 86.45 -54.49
N SER A 150 -29.39 86.86 -53.70
CA SER A 150 -28.52 87.99 -54.08
C SER A 150 -27.74 87.73 -55.37
N LYS A 151 -27.27 86.50 -55.59
CA LYS A 151 -26.62 86.08 -56.85
C LYS A 151 -27.57 86.04 -58.05
N ALA A 152 -28.86 85.79 -57.83
CA ALA A 152 -29.87 85.81 -58.90
C ALA A 152 -30.19 87.25 -59.33
N GLU A 153 -30.32 88.17 -58.38
CA GLU A 153 -30.57 89.60 -58.63
C GLU A 153 -29.42 90.26 -59.41
N GLU A 154 -28.16 89.98 -59.06
CA GLU A 154 -26.99 90.48 -59.80
C GLU A 154 -26.98 90.03 -61.27
N ARG A 155 -27.44 88.79 -61.55
CA ARG A 155 -27.53 88.26 -62.91
C ARG A 155 -28.65 88.90 -63.72
N ILE A 156 -29.78 89.23 -63.10
CA ILE A 156 -30.91 89.91 -63.75
C ILE A 156 -30.50 91.32 -64.18
N VAL A 157 -29.86 92.10 -63.30
CA VAL A 157 -29.38 93.46 -63.63
C VAL A 157 -28.36 93.44 -64.77
N SER A 158 -27.47 92.44 -64.81
CA SER A 158 -26.46 92.30 -65.86
C SER A 158 -27.06 91.96 -67.24
N LEU A 159 -28.20 91.25 -67.28
CA LEU A 159 -28.89 90.90 -68.52
C LEU A 159 -29.79 92.04 -69.04
N GLU A 160 -30.40 92.83 -68.15
CA GLU A 160 -31.21 94.00 -68.55
C GLU A 160 -30.36 95.10 -69.20
N LEU A 161 -29.11 95.28 -68.76
CA LEU A 161 -28.18 96.25 -69.36
C LEU A 161 -27.82 95.86 -70.81
N LYS A 162 -27.58 94.57 -71.07
CA LYS A 162 -27.26 94.05 -72.41
C LYS A 162 -28.44 94.13 -73.39
N LEU A 163 -29.68 94.08 -72.91
CA LEU A 163 -30.87 94.23 -73.74
C LEU A 163 -31.17 95.69 -74.14
N ARG A 164 -30.66 96.68 -73.39
CA ARG A 164 -30.77 98.10 -73.78
C ARG A 164 -29.78 98.50 -74.87
N ASP A 165 -28.57 97.95 -74.84
CA ASP A 165 -27.54 98.28 -75.85
C ASP A 165 -27.88 97.68 -77.22
N ALA A 166 -28.39 96.44 -77.28
CA ALA A 166 -28.85 95.82 -78.53
C ALA A 166 -30.06 96.51 -79.20
N ARG A 167 -30.86 97.28 -78.45
CA ARG A 167 -31.97 98.07 -79.01
C ARG A 167 -31.54 99.42 -79.57
N ARG A 168 -30.40 99.98 -79.14
CA ARG A 168 -29.84 101.22 -79.72
C ARG A 168 -29.19 101.01 -81.08
N ASP A 169 -28.62 99.82 -81.31
CA ASP A 169 -27.91 99.52 -82.56
C ASP A 169 -28.84 99.10 -83.72
N ALA A 170 -30.11 98.82 -83.45
CA ALA A 170 -31.09 98.40 -84.46
C ALA A 170 -31.83 99.56 -85.17
N ASP A 171 -31.83 100.77 -84.60
CA ASP A 171 -32.62 101.91 -85.09
C ASP A 171 -31.84 102.91 -86.00
N GLY A 172 -30.57 102.63 -86.35
CA GLY A 172 -29.70 103.52 -87.15
C GLY A 172 -29.39 103.08 -88.60
N ALA A 173 -30.07 102.07 -89.13
CA ALA A 173 -29.64 101.35 -90.35
C ALA A 173 -30.15 101.81 -91.76
N PRO A 174 -30.94 102.89 -91.96
CA PRO A 174 -31.34 103.29 -93.33
C PRO A 174 -30.88 104.68 -93.83
N GLU A 175 -29.73 105.23 -93.39
CA GLU A 175 -29.16 106.49 -93.97
C GLU A 175 -27.82 106.33 -94.74
N ALA A 176 -27.23 105.12 -94.80
CA ALA A 176 -25.93 104.90 -95.47
C ALA A 176 -25.99 104.34 -96.91
N LEU A 177 -27.19 104.06 -97.44
CA LEU A 177 -27.37 103.41 -98.76
C LEU A 177 -27.72 104.37 -99.92
N ALA A 178 -27.79 105.68 -99.68
CA ALA A 178 -28.10 106.68 -100.72
C ALA A 178 -26.86 107.38 -101.36
N GLY A 179 -25.64 107.19 -100.83
CA GLY A 179 -24.43 107.84 -101.35
C GLY A 179 -23.68 107.08 -102.45
N LEU A 180 -23.96 105.79 -102.66
CA LEU A 180 -23.11 104.94 -103.50
C LEU A 180 -23.40 105.06 -105.02
N GLU A 181 -24.58 105.55 -105.40
CA GLU A 181 -25.00 105.57 -106.82
C GLU A 181 -24.74 106.89 -107.55
N ALA A 182 -24.49 108.00 -106.83
CA ALA A 182 -24.16 109.29 -107.44
C ALA A 182 -22.68 109.40 -107.87
N ALA A 183 -21.76 108.75 -107.14
CA ALA A 183 -20.31 108.79 -107.42
C ALA A 183 -19.88 108.04 -108.70
N LYS A 184 -20.76 107.25 -109.32
CA LYS A 184 -20.43 106.43 -110.50
C LYS A 184 -20.53 107.17 -111.85
N ARG A 185 -21.18 108.34 -111.92
CA ARG A 185 -21.32 109.11 -113.18
C ARG A 185 -20.25 110.20 -113.35
N GLU A 186 -19.81 110.85 -112.27
CA GLU A 186 -18.74 111.87 -112.29
C GLU A 186 -17.34 111.28 -112.57
N ASN A 187 -17.17 109.97 -112.35
CA ASN A 187 -15.92 109.24 -112.59
C ASN A 187 -15.66 108.90 -114.08
N ALA A 188 -16.63 109.12 -114.97
CA ALA A 188 -16.50 108.85 -116.41
C ALA A 188 -15.81 110.01 -117.15
N GLU A 189 -16.04 111.25 -116.74
CA GLU A 189 -15.44 112.46 -117.37
C GLU A 189 -13.99 112.73 -116.89
N LEU A 190 -13.58 112.17 -115.73
CA LEU A 190 -12.18 112.17 -115.26
C LEU A 190 -11.26 111.18 -116.00
N ARG A 191 -11.81 110.21 -116.75
CA ARG A 191 -11.02 109.13 -117.37
C ARG A 191 -10.45 109.48 -118.73
N GLU A 192 -11.06 110.42 -119.44
CA GLU A 192 -10.52 110.94 -120.72
C GLU A 192 -9.56 112.11 -120.51
N ALA A 193 -9.75 112.90 -119.45
CA ALA A 193 -8.91 114.06 -119.16
C ALA A 193 -7.42 113.72 -118.99
N HIS A 194 -7.06 112.52 -118.54
CA HIS A 194 -5.66 112.33 -118.17
C HIS A 194 -5.11 110.91 -118.27
N VAL A 195 -5.55 110.19 -119.30
CA VAL A 195 -4.66 109.32 -120.09
C VAL A 195 -3.33 110.03 -120.45
N VAL A 196 -3.32 111.38 -120.44
CA VAL A 196 -2.13 112.26 -120.52
C VAL A 196 -1.41 112.48 -119.17
N LEU A 197 -2.05 112.44 -117.98
CA LEU A 197 -1.31 112.35 -116.70
C LEU A 197 -0.87 110.91 -116.44
N ARG A 198 -1.48 109.88 -117.04
CA ARG A 198 -1.08 108.48 -116.84
C ARG A 198 0.31 108.18 -117.38
N ARG A 199 0.77 108.79 -118.48
CA ARG A 199 2.17 108.66 -118.92
C ARG A 199 3.16 109.38 -118.00
N ALA A 200 2.81 110.53 -117.43
CA ALA A 200 3.63 111.23 -116.42
C ALA A 200 3.53 110.59 -115.01
N ALA A 201 2.43 109.90 -114.73
CA ALA A 201 2.21 109.13 -113.52
C ALA A 201 2.81 107.72 -113.62
N GLU A 202 3.05 107.16 -114.80
CA GLU A 202 3.76 105.88 -114.96
C GLU A 202 5.28 106.03 -114.72
N ASP A 203 5.89 107.17 -115.08
CA ASP A 203 7.28 107.52 -114.71
C ASP A 203 7.43 107.98 -113.23
N ALA A 204 6.37 108.53 -112.63
CA ALA A 204 6.33 108.77 -111.19
C ALA A 204 6.01 107.50 -110.39
N ARG A 205 5.23 106.55 -110.94
CA ARG A 205 4.90 105.26 -110.31
C ARG A 205 6.03 104.24 -110.38
N SER A 206 6.92 104.28 -111.37
CA SER A 206 8.14 103.47 -111.36
C SER A 206 9.12 103.92 -110.26
N ARG A 207 9.22 105.23 -110.00
CA ARG A 207 10.02 105.79 -108.89
C ARG A 207 9.34 105.67 -107.52
N LEU A 208 8.01 105.66 -107.45
CA LEU A 208 7.25 105.38 -106.23
C LEU A 208 7.19 103.87 -105.91
N ALA A 209 7.20 102.97 -106.90
CA ALA A 209 7.27 101.52 -106.69
C ALA A 209 8.65 101.07 -106.18
N ASP A 210 9.75 101.71 -106.61
CA ASP A 210 11.08 101.47 -106.05
C ASP A 210 11.27 102.08 -104.65
N ALA A 211 10.55 103.16 -104.31
CA ALA A 211 10.50 103.73 -102.97
C ALA A 211 9.56 102.95 -102.02
N GLU A 212 8.41 102.47 -102.49
CA GLU A 212 7.49 101.60 -101.75
C GLU A 212 8.06 100.19 -101.54
N SER A 213 8.91 99.70 -102.43
CA SER A 213 9.65 98.43 -102.23
C SER A 213 10.77 98.55 -101.19
N ARG A 214 11.27 99.76 -100.91
CA ARG A 214 12.21 100.04 -99.81
C ARG A 214 11.47 100.34 -98.50
N LEU A 215 10.33 101.03 -98.56
CA LEU A 215 9.51 101.32 -97.38
C LEU A 215 8.77 100.08 -96.86
N ARG A 216 8.24 99.20 -97.73
CA ARG A 216 7.65 97.91 -97.33
C ARG A 216 8.68 96.90 -96.82
N ARG A 217 9.95 97.01 -97.23
CA ARG A 217 11.05 96.26 -96.59
C ARG A 217 11.40 96.82 -95.22
N SER A 218 11.31 98.13 -94.97
CA SER A 218 11.51 98.70 -93.62
C SER A 218 10.30 98.59 -92.69
N GLU A 219 9.08 98.53 -93.23
CA GLU A 219 7.84 98.39 -92.46
C GLU A 219 7.54 96.92 -92.14
N ASN A 220 7.89 95.97 -93.01
CA ASN A 220 7.84 94.55 -92.64
C ASN A 220 8.93 94.18 -91.64
N THR A 221 10.13 94.78 -91.65
CA THR A 221 11.09 94.61 -90.55
C THR A 221 10.63 95.30 -89.26
N SER A 222 9.85 96.38 -89.33
CA SER A 222 9.29 97.07 -88.14
C SER A 222 8.08 96.35 -87.54
N VAL A 223 7.25 95.70 -88.36
CA VAL A 223 6.13 94.85 -87.90
C VAL A 223 6.63 93.47 -87.47
N GLU A 224 7.66 92.91 -88.11
CA GLU A 224 8.37 91.72 -87.61
C GLU A 224 9.16 92.02 -86.33
N ASP A 225 9.79 93.19 -86.17
CA ASP A 225 10.44 93.57 -84.92
C ASP A 225 9.43 93.93 -83.82
N LYS A 226 8.25 94.48 -84.12
CA LYS A 226 7.18 94.72 -83.13
C LYS A 226 6.42 93.44 -82.77
N ASN A 227 6.23 92.51 -83.70
CA ASN A 227 5.67 91.19 -83.42
C ASN A 227 6.71 90.26 -82.77
N ALA A 228 8.00 90.40 -83.07
CA ALA A 228 9.10 89.76 -82.35
C ALA A 228 9.32 90.41 -80.99
N HIS A 229 9.10 91.72 -80.80
CA HIS A 229 9.10 92.35 -79.47
C HIS A 229 7.84 92.02 -78.67
N ALA A 230 6.67 91.86 -79.28
CA ALA A 230 5.46 91.40 -78.59
C ALA A 230 5.51 89.88 -78.30
N SER A 231 6.12 89.09 -79.19
CA SER A 231 6.43 87.67 -78.97
C SER A 231 7.51 87.50 -77.92
N ARG A 232 8.61 88.26 -77.97
CA ARG A 232 9.66 88.30 -76.93
C ARG A 232 9.16 88.91 -75.63
N ALA A 233 8.23 89.88 -75.63
CA ALA A 233 7.63 90.41 -74.40
C ALA A 233 6.64 89.41 -73.79
N ARG A 234 5.86 88.69 -74.59
CA ARG A 234 5.04 87.57 -74.10
C ARG A 234 5.90 86.40 -73.65
N GLN A 235 6.99 86.09 -74.35
CA GLN A 235 7.98 85.09 -73.96
C GLN A 235 8.78 85.52 -72.72
N LEU A 236 9.12 86.80 -72.57
CA LEU A 236 9.75 87.33 -71.36
C LEU A 236 8.75 87.35 -70.21
N GLN A 237 7.47 87.62 -70.45
CA GLN A 237 6.45 87.55 -69.40
C GLN A 237 6.09 86.11 -69.04
N THR A 238 6.16 85.15 -69.97
CA THR A 238 6.08 83.71 -69.64
C THR A 238 7.34 83.24 -68.96
N LEU A 239 8.53 83.67 -69.39
CA LEU A 239 9.80 83.35 -68.75
C LEU A 239 9.95 84.03 -67.38
N GLU A 240 9.35 85.20 -67.15
CA GLU A 240 9.28 85.85 -65.84
C GLU A 240 8.29 85.13 -64.94
N ARG A 241 7.13 84.70 -65.46
CA ARG A 241 6.20 83.83 -64.70
C ARG A 241 6.79 82.45 -64.43
N GLU A 242 7.55 81.89 -65.37
CA GLU A 242 8.28 80.63 -65.21
C GLU A 242 9.47 80.81 -64.28
N LYS A 243 10.19 81.93 -64.33
CA LYS A 243 11.26 82.26 -63.37
C LYS A 243 10.68 82.48 -61.98
N GLU A 244 9.54 83.16 -61.86
CA GLU A 244 8.82 83.33 -60.60
C GLU A 244 8.28 81.98 -60.09
N ALA A 245 7.72 81.15 -60.97
CA ALA A 245 7.26 79.80 -60.63
C ALA A 245 8.43 78.91 -60.22
N LEU A 246 9.57 78.96 -60.92
CA LEU A 246 10.79 78.24 -60.58
C LEU A 246 11.45 78.80 -59.32
N THR A 247 11.35 80.10 -59.02
CA THR A 247 11.81 80.62 -57.72
C THR A 247 10.88 80.16 -56.60
N LYS A 248 9.56 80.16 -56.82
CA LYS A 248 8.59 79.62 -55.85
C LYS A 248 8.76 78.12 -55.66
N GLU A 249 9.04 77.38 -56.72
CA GLU A 249 9.32 75.94 -56.67
C GLU A 249 10.67 75.67 -56.03
N ARG A 250 11.71 76.46 -56.33
CA ARG A 250 13.01 76.36 -55.67
C ARG A 250 12.92 76.71 -54.19
N ASP A 251 12.14 77.72 -53.82
CA ASP A 251 11.99 78.14 -52.44
C ASP A 251 11.08 77.15 -51.67
N ALA A 252 10.05 76.58 -52.31
CA ALA A 252 9.28 75.45 -51.76
C ALA A 252 10.16 74.18 -51.62
N LEU A 253 11.02 73.89 -52.60
CA LEU A 253 11.97 72.78 -52.51
C LEU A 253 13.00 73.03 -51.42
N ARG A 254 13.48 74.26 -51.22
CA ARG A 254 14.34 74.61 -50.08
C ARG A 254 13.62 74.43 -48.76
N GLU A 255 12.38 74.88 -48.65
CA GLU A 255 11.58 74.71 -47.43
C GLU A 255 11.32 73.23 -47.13
N THR A 256 10.99 72.42 -48.15
CA THR A 256 10.86 70.97 -47.97
C THR A 256 12.19 70.30 -47.62
N ASN A 257 13.31 70.75 -48.18
CA ASN A 257 14.64 70.23 -47.88
C ASN A 257 15.09 70.64 -46.47
N ASP A 258 14.77 71.84 -46.01
CA ASP A 258 15.04 72.32 -44.65
C ASP A 258 14.19 71.56 -43.62
N VAL A 259 12.91 71.27 -43.94
CA VAL A 259 12.05 70.41 -43.12
C VAL A 259 12.58 68.97 -43.09
N GLN A 260 12.98 68.41 -44.24
CA GLN A 260 13.57 67.07 -44.31
C GLN A 260 14.92 66.99 -43.57
N ASN A 261 15.78 67.99 -43.70
CA ASN A 261 17.05 68.05 -42.98
C ASN A 261 16.81 68.23 -41.48
N GLY A 262 15.82 69.04 -41.08
CA GLY A 262 15.39 69.16 -39.69
C GLY A 262 14.88 67.82 -39.13
N GLN A 263 14.10 67.08 -39.91
CA GLN A 263 13.65 65.73 -39.55
C GLN A 263 14.83 64.76 -39.41
N ILE A 264 15.76 64.73 -40.39
CA ILE A 264 16.97 63.88 -40.35
C ILE A 264 17.83 64.20 -39.13
N VAL A 265 18.04 65.48 -38.81
CA VAL A 265 18.79 65.88 -37.61
C VAL A 265 18.07 65.45 -36.34
N SER A 266 16.74 65.61 -36.27
CA SER A 266 15.95 65.16 -35.12
C SER A 266 15.95 63.64 -34.95
N GLU A 267 15.96 62.88 -36.05
CA GLU A 267 16.04 61.42 -36.02
C GLU A 267 17.43 60.93 -35.64
N ARG A 268 18.49 61.60 -36.11
CA ARG A 268 19.86 61.32 -35.67
C ARG A 268 20.02 61.58 -34.18
N GLN A 269 19.52 62.70 -33.66
CA GLN A 269 19.54 62.98 -32.23
C GLN A 269 18.78 61.91 -31.44
N ARG A 270 17.58 61.50 -31.89
CA ARG A 270 16.83 60.40 -31.25
C ARG A 270 17.56 59.07 -31.33
N HIS A 271 18.30 58.81 -32.42
CA HIS A 271 19.10 57.60 -32.58
C HIS A 271 20.28 57.61 -31.61
N ASP A 272 21.03 58.71 -31.54
CA ASP A 272 22.16 58.87 -30.63
C ASP A 272 21.71 58.78 -29.16
N GLU A 273 20.54 59.32 -28.82
CA GLU A 273 19.91 59.18 -27.50
C GLU A 273 19.54 57.73 -27.18
N ARG A 274 19.00 56.98 -28.15
CA ARG A 274 18.69 55.55 -28.00
C ARG A 274 19.95 54.71 -27.85
N GLU A 275 21.00 55.00 -28.62
CA GLU A 275 22.29 54.32 -28.49
C GLU A 275 22.94 54.61 -27.14
N ALA A 276 22.91 55.87 -26.68
CA ALA A 276 23.40 56.24 -25.36
C ALA A 276 22.59 55.55 -24.24
N ALA A 277 21.27 55.43 -24.38
CA ALA A 277 20.43 54.70 -23.44
C ALA A 277 20.77 53.20 -23.42
N HIS A 278 20.89 52.58 -24.58
CA HIS A 278 21.26 51.16 -24.70
C HIS A 278 22.68 50.88 -24.16
N ALA A 279 23.63 51.80 -24.39
CA ALA A 279 24.98 51.70 -23.82
C ALA A 279 24.97 51.78 -22.29
N ARG A 280 24.15 52.67 -21.70
CA ARG A 280 23.96 52.75 -20.24
C ARG A 280 23.31 51.49 -19.68
N GLU A 281 22.31 50.94 -20.38
CA GLU A 281 21.64 49.70 -19.98
C GLU A 281 22.61 48.52 -19.99
N LEU A 282 23.40 48.36 -21.06
CA LEU A 282 24.46 47.34 -21.13
C LEU A 282 25.50 47.50 -20.03
N ALA A 283 25.93 48.73 -19.72
CA ALA A 283 26.85 49.00 -18.63
C ALA A 283 26.25 48.62 -17.27
N ALA A 284 24.97 48.93 -17.04
CA ALA A 284 24.26 48.55 -15.82
C ALA A 284 24.09 47.02 -15.71
N SER A 285 23.74 46.33 -16.79
CA SER A 285 23.65 44.87 -16.81
C SER A 285 24.99 44.19 -16.53
N ARG A 286 26.10 44.73 -17.07
CA ARG A 286 27.45 44.23 -16.78
C ARG A 286 27.84 44.46 -15.32
N ALA A 287 27.54 45.64 -14.77
CA ALA A 287 27.80 45.95 -13.37
C ALA A 287 27.01 45.03 -12.42
N LEU A 288 25.73 44.78 -12.72
CA LEU A 288 24.89 43.82 -11.99
C LEU A 288 25.44 42.40 -12.09
N GLY A 289 25.87 41.98 -13.29
CA GLY A 289 26.49 40.66 -13.50
C GLY A 289 27.77 40.47 -12.67
N LEU A 290 28.64 41.48 -12.64
CA LEU A 290 29.86 41.46 -11.83
C LEU A 290 29.56 41.44 -10.33
N ALA A 291 28.59 42.24 -9.87
CA ALA A 291 28.16 42.26 -8.47
C ALA A 291 27.58 40.89 -8.03
N HIS A 292 26.77 40.28 -8.88
CA HIS A 292 26.21 38.95 -8.61
C HIS A 292 27.31 37.87 -8.58
N ALA A 293 28.27 37.91 -9.50
CA ALA A 293 29.41 36.99 -9.50
C ALA A 293 30.27 37.13 -8.23
N ALA A 294 30.54 38.36 -7.78
CA ALA A 294 31.26 38.63 -6.53
C ALA A 294 30.51 38.10 -5.30
N ALA A 295 29.18 38.29 -5.25
CA ALA A 295 28.35 37.79 -4.15
C ALA A 295 28.34 36.24 -4.09
N LEU A 296 28.26 35.57 -5.24
CA LEU A 296 28.35 34.11 -5.30
C LEU A 296 29.72 33.61 -4.85
N SER A 297 30.81 34.25 -5.29
CA SER A 297 32.17 33.91 -4.87
C SER A 297 32.35 34.04 -3.35
N ALA A 298 31.85 35.13 -2.75
CA ALA A 298 31.88 35.33 -1.29
C ALA A 298 31.09 34.25 -0.54
N ARG A 299 29.92 33.84 -1.07
CA ARG A 299 29.11 32.77 -0.48
C ARG A 299 29.80 31.40 -0.54
N VAL A 300 30.48 31.10 -1.65
CA VAL A 300 31.27 29.87 -1.78
C VAL A 300 32.40 29.86 -0.73
N ALA A 301 33.16 30.95 -0.62
CA ALA A 301 34.23 31.06 0.39
C ALA A 301 33.71 30.89 1.83
N HIS A 302 32.53 31.44 2.15
CA HIS A 302 31.91 31.26 3.47
C HIS A 302 31.54 29.80 3.75
N LEU A 303 30.96 29.09 2.76
CA LEU A 303 30.60 27.68 2.91
C LEU A 303 31.83 26.78 3.06
N GLU A 304 32.91 27.08 2.33
CA GLU A 304 34.17 26.37 2.47
C GLU A 304 34.79 26.57 3.86
N ALA A 305 34.78 27.80 4.38
CA ALA A 305 35.23 28.09 5.74
C ALA A 305 34.39 27.35 6.80
N ALA A 306 33.05 27.36 6.67
CA ALA A 306 32.16 26.65 7.58
C ALA A 306 32.40 25.13 7.55
N ASN A 307 32.62 24.55 6.36
CA ASN A 307 32.94 23.13 6.21
C ASN A 307 34.30 22.79 6.83
N ALA A 308 35.31 23.65 6.67
CA ALA A 308 36.62 23.45 7.28
C ALA A 308 36.52 23.45 8.82
N ILE A 309 35.75 24.37 9.41
CA ILE A 309 35.49 24.44 10.85
C ILE A 309 34.77 23.17 11.34
N SER A 310 33.72 22.73 10.63
CA SER A 310 32.99 21.51 10.98
C SER A 310 33.89 20.27 10.92
N LYS A 311 34.69 20.14 9.85
CA LYS A 311 35.63 19.03 9.68
C LYS A 311 36.68 19.01 10.80
N ALA A 312 37.25 20.17 11.14
CA ALA A 312 38.21 20.30 12.24
C ALA A 312 37.60 19.90 13.59
N ALA A 313 36.36 20.32 13.87
CA ALA A 313 35.65 19.95 15.09
C ALA A 313 35.39 18.43 15.19
N ILE A 314 35.01 17.79 14.08
CA ILE A 314 34.81 16.34 14.01
C ILE A 314 36.13 15.60 14.25
N THR A 315 37.22 16.02 13.61
CA THR A 315 38.54 15.39 13.79
C THR A 315 39.08 15.58 15.20
N ALA A 316 38.84 16.73 15.84
CA ALA A 316 39.25 16.97 17.22
C ALA A 316 38.46 16.15 18.24
N ALA A 317 37.18 15.86 17.97
CA ALA A 317 36.31 15.08 18.85
C ALA A 317 36.48 13.55 18.72
N ALA A 318 37.03 13.05 17.61
CA ALA A 318 37.25 11.63 17.37
C ALA A 318 38.06 10.91 18.47
N PRO A 319 39.25 11.37 18.89
CA PRO A 319 40.06 10.67 19.89
C PRO A 319 39.40 10.64 21.27
N ALA A 320 38.62 11.67 21.63
CA ALA A 320 37.87 11.67 22.90
C ALA A 320 36.76 10.62 22.91
N ARG A 321 36.07 10.43 21.77
CA ARG A 321 35.05 9.38 21.61
C ARG A 321 35.66 7.99 21.62
N GLU A 322 36.79 7.80 20.94
CA GLU A 322 37.51 6.52 20.93
C GLU A 322 37.96 6.12 22.34
N ARG A 323 38.50 7.05 23.13
CA ARG A 323 38.85 6.80 24.53
C ARG A 323 37.64 6.45 25.38
N ALA A 324 36.53 7.19 25.24
CA ALA A 324 35.30 6.89 25.98
C ALA A 324 34.74 5.50 25.66
N VAL A 325 34.80 5.08 24.39
CA VAL A 325 34.39 3.72 23.96
C VAL A 325 35.35 2.67 24.51
N ALA A 326 36.66 2.90 24.45
CA ALA A 326 37.66 1.99 25.00
C ALA A 326 37.50 1.81 26.52
N GLU A 327 37.26 2.89 27.27
CA GLU A 327 36.99 2.84 28.70
C GLU A 327 35.68 2.10 29.02
N ALA A 328 34.63 2.34 28.24
CA ALA A 328 33.36 1.63 28.39
C ALA A 328 33.52 0.12 28.14
N LEU A 329 34.31 -0.25 27.12
CA LEU A 329 34.60 -1.64 26.80
C LEU A 329 35.44 -2.31 27.90
N ALA A 330 36.49 -1.64 28.39
CA ALA A 330 37.29 -2.14 29.51
C ALA A 330 36.48 -2.33 30.80
N ARG A 331 35.54 -1.41 31.10
CA ARG A 331 34.61 -1.57 32.24
C ARG A 331 33.68 -2.76 32.04
N ALA A 332 33.13 -2.94 30.84
CA ALA A 332 32.26 -4.07 30.53
C ALA A 332 33.00 -5.42 30.64
N GLU A 333 34.24 -5.50 30.17
CA GLU A 333 35.08 -6.69 30.31
C GLU A 333 35.42 -6.98 31.79
N ALA A 334 35.76 -5.94 32.57
CA ALA A 334 36.00 -6.09 34.00
C ALA A 334 34.74 -6.57 34.75
N ASP A 335 33.55 -6.10 34.39
CA ASP A 335 32.31 -6.58 34.98
C ASP A 335 31.97 -8.00 34.53
N HIS A 336 32.25 -8.36 33.28
CA HIS A 336 32.07 -9.73 32.79
C HIS A 336 33.00 -10.71 33.49
N THR A 337 34.28 -10.36 33.70
CA THR A 337 35.22 -11.21 34.44
C THR A 337 34.80 -11.41 35.90
N LYS A 338 34.34 -10.34 36.59
CA LYS A 338 33.78 -10.44 37.94
C LYS A 338 32.52 -11.31 38.02
N ARG A 339 31.61 -11.16 37.06
CA ARG A 339 30.39 -12.00 36.97
C ARG A 339 30.76 -13.46 36.68
N SER A 340 31.73 -13.70 35.80
CA SER A 340 32.23 -15.04 35.49
C SER A 340 32.90 -15.68 36.71
N SER A 341 33.72 -14.95 37.45
CA SER A 341 34.34 -15.49 38.68
C SER A 341 33.29 -15.82 39.74
N LEU A 342 32.30 -14.95 39.96
CA LEU A 342 31.20 -15.19 40.89
C LEU A 342 30.33 -16.38 40.45
N ALA A 343 30.07 -16.53 39.15
CA ALA A 343 29.34 -17.70 38.65
C ALA A 343 30.11 -19.00 38.90
N ARG A 344 31.44 -19.00 38.72
CA ARG A 344 32.28 -20.18 39.03
C ARG A 344 32.30 -20.52 40.52
N THR A 345 32.36 -19.53 41.41
CA THR A 345 32.31 -19.78 42.86
C THR A 345 30.95 -20.34 43.28
N ILE A 346 29.85 -19.80 42.75
CA ILE A 346 28.50 -20.33 43.01
C ILE A 346 28.38 -21.77 42.50
N LEU A 347 28.89 -22.06 41.30
CA LEU A 347 28.88 -23.43 40.77
C LEU A 347 29.67 -24.38 41.67
N ALA A 348 30.87 -24.02 42.11
CA ALA A 348 31.66 -24.83 43.03
C ALA A 348 30.95 -25.06 44.38
N GLU A 349 30.30 -24.04 44.94
CA GLU A 349 29.47 -24.18 46.15
C GLU A 349 28.25 -25.09 45.93
N LYS A 350 27.65 -25.05 44.75
CA LYS A 350 26.52 -25.93 44.42
C LYS A 350 26.97 -27.36 44.20
N ASP A 351 28.10 -27.57 43.51
CA ASP A 351 28.67 -28.90 43.28
C ASP A 351 29.07 -29.56 44.61
N SER A 352 29.73 -28.84 45.51
CA SER A 352 30.02 -29.33 46.87
C SER A 352 28.75 -29.67 47.68
N LYS A 353 27.69 -28.86 47.57
CA LYS A 353 26.38 -29.20 48.16
C LYS A 353 25.77 -30.46 47.55
N VAL A 354 25.86 -30.62 46.23
CA VAL A 354 25.40 -31.84 45.54
C VAL A 354 26.18 -33.06 46.02
N GLU A 355 27.49 -32.96 46.20
CA GLU A 355 28.30 -34.05 46.76
C GLU A 355 27.87 -34.41 48.19
N ILE A 356 27.65 -33.42 49.06
CA ILE A 356 27.18 -33.65 50.43
C ILE A 356 25.82 -34.35 50.42
N LEU A 357 24.88 -33.88 49.58
CA LEU A 357 23.56 -34.49 49.47
C LEU A 357 23.63 -35.91 48.91
N ARG A 358 24.49 -36.19 47.93
CA ARG A 358 24.73 -37.54 47.40
C ARG A 358 25.27 -38.48 48.48
N ARG A 359 26.24 -38.03 49.29
CA ARG A 359 26.74 -38.81 50.44
C ARG A 359 25.63 -39.09 51.43
N ARG A 360 24.81 -38.09 51.75
CA ARG A 360 23.68 -38.27 52.68
C ARG A 360 22.61 -39.23 52.14
N VAL A 361 22.33 -39.18 50.84
CA VAL A 361 21.44 -40.15 50.19
C VAL A 361 22.02 -41.55 50.29
N ALA A 362 23.30 -41.75 49.97
CA ALA A 362 23.95 -43.06 50.08
C ALA A 362 23.96 -43.59 51.53
N GLU A 363 24.20 -42.73 52.52
CA GLU A 363 24.07 -43.08 53.95
C GLU A 363 22.65 -43.55 54.28
N LEU A 364 21.63 -42.76 53.90
CA LEU A 364 20.24 -43.09 54.17
C LEU A 364 19.78 -44.35 53.44
N GLU A 365 20.23 -44.57 52.20
CA GLU A 365 19.99 -45.82 51.45
C GLU A 365 20.64 -47.00 52.17
N SER A 366 21.86 -46.84 52.71
CA SER A 366 22.50 -47.89 53.50
C SER A 366 21.77 -48.17 54.82
N GLU A 367 21.27 -47.13 55.51
CA GLU A 367 20.44 -47.24 56.72
C GLU A 367 19.11 -47.93 56.42
N LEU A 368 18.50 -47.63 55.28
CA LEU A 368 17.23 -48.22 54.85
C LEU A 368 17.42 -49.68 54.41
N ALA A 369 18.48 -49.98 53.66
CA ALA A 369 18.81 -51.34 53.22
C ALA A 369 19.17 -52.26 54.39
N SER A 370 19.85 -51.74 55.40
CA SER A 370 20.15 -52.47 56.64
C SER A 370 18.98 -52.47 57.63
N GLY A 371 17.87 -51.81 57.29
CA GLY A 371 16.75 -51.57 58.18
C GLY A 371 17.09 -50.56 59.29
N GLY A 372 16.10 -49.74 59.66
CA GLY A 372 16.23 -48.86 60.83
C GLY A 372 16.61 -49.65 62.08
N HIS A 373 17.19 -48.96 63.09
CA HIS A 373 17.64 -49.59 64.34
C HIS A 373 16.58 -50.50 64.97
N GLU A 374 15.32 -50.09 64.93
CA GLU A 374 14.20 -50.90 65.43
C GLU A 374 13.97 -52.17 64.60
N HIS A 375 14.08 -52.12 63.27
CA HIS A 375 13.99 -53.32 62.42
C HIS A 375 15.13 -54.30 62.70
N ARG A 376 16.36 -53.79 62.89
CA ARG A 376 17.50 -54.65 63.29
C ARG A 376 17.27 -55.32 64.64
N LYS A 377 16.76 -54.59 65.63
CA LYS A 377 16.37 -55.16 66.93
C LYS A 377 15.26 -56.21 66.79
N PHE A 378 14.24 -55.95 65.96
CA PHE A 378 13.17 -56.93 65.73
C PHE A 378 13.71 -58.21 65.10
N VAL A 379 14.60 -58.11 64.10
CA VAL A 379 15.25 -59.28 63.49
C VAL A 379 16.12 -60.00 64.53
N GLU A 380 16.91 -59.29 65.33
CA GLU A 380 17.73 -59.91 66.38
C GLU A 380 16.88 -60.62 67.45
N ILE A 381 15.77 -60.02 67.87
CA ILE A 381 14.81 -60.64 68.80
C ILE A 381 14.17 -61.87 68.16
N ALA A 382 13.77 -61.78 66.89
CA ALA A 382 13.21 -62.91 66.14
C ALA A 382 14.22 -64.05 66.00
N GLU A 383 15.49 -63.76 65.71
CA GLU A 383 16.56 -64.76 65.66
C GLU A 383 16.80 -65.40 67.03
N ARG A 384 16.86 -64.60 68.10
CA ARG A 384 16.97 -65.12 69.47
C ARG A 384 15.79 -65.99 69.84
N GLN A 385 14.57 -65.61 69.43
CA GLN A 385 13.36 -66.38 69.66
C GLN A 385 13.36 -67.68 68.86
N ALA A 386 13.71 -67.64 67.57
CA ALA A 386 13.83 -68.83 66.72
C ALA A 386 14.90 -69.80 67.26
N ARG A 387 16.02 -69.31 67.78
CA ARG A 387 17.04 -70.14 68.44
C ARG A 387 16.51 -70.79 69.72
N ARG A 388 15.76 -70.04 70.54
CA ARG A 388 15.12 -70.58 71.75
C ARG A 388 14.09 -71.65 71.40
N GLU A 389 13.23 -71.38 70.43
CA GLU A 389 12.21 -72.33 69.97
C GLU A 389 12.83 -73.59 69.34
N GLY A 390 13.90 -73.43 68.56
CA GLY A 390 14.67 -74.56 68.02
C GLY A 390 15.30 -75.42 69.13
N ALA A 391 15.89 -74.79 70.16
CA ALA A 391 16.42 -75.49 71.32
C ALA A 391 15.33 -76.24 72.08
N LEU A 392 14.21 -75.58 72.39
CA LEU A 392 13.05 -76.17 73.06
C LEU A 392 12.43 -77.33 72.24
N ALA A 393 12.34 -77.17 70.92
CA ALA A 393 11.86 -78.23 70.03
C ALA A 393 12.79 -79.44 70.05
N SER A 394 14.12 -79.21 70.04
CA SER A 394 15.11 -80.28 70.13
C SER A 394 15.06 -81.01 71.48
N GLU A 395 14.88 -80.28 72.58
CA GLU A 395 14.73 -80.84 73.92
C GLU A 395 13.43 -81.63 74.05
N ALA A 396 12.32 -81.10 73.53
CA ALA A 396 11.04 -81.80 73.48
C ALA A 396 11.13 -83.09 72.65
N ALA A 397 11.86 -83.09 71.53
CA ALA A 397 12.11 -84.29 70.74
C ALA A 397 12.95 -85.32 71.53
N GLN A 398 14.01 -84.89 72.22
CA GLN A 398 14.82 -85.75 73.08
C GLN A 398 14.01 -86.34 74.24
N SER A 399 13.18 -85.52 74.90
CA SER A 399 12.29 -85.94 75.99
C SER A 399 11.25 -86.96 75.51
N LYS A 400 10.66 -86.77 74.31
CA LYS A 400 9.77 -87.74 73.67
C LYS A 400 10.48 -89.07 73.38
N LEU A 401 11.72 -89.03 72.89
CA LEU A 401 12.51 -90.23 72.66
C LEU A 401 12.83 -90.94 73.99
N ALA A 402 13.24 -90.21 75.03
CA ALA A 402 13.52 -90.75 76.35
C ALA A 402 12.27 -91.41 76.96
N THR A 403 11.12 -90.74 76.94
CA THR A 403 9.85 -91.31 77.40
C THR A 403 9.43 -92.53 76.58
N SER A 404 9.65 -92.54 75.26
CA SER A 404 9.38 -93.73 74.44
C SER A 404 10.28 -94.92 74.81
N ARG A 405 11.55 -94.68 75.14
CA ARG A 405 12.50 -95.71 75.60
C ARG A 405 12.08 -96.27 76.95
N LEU A 406 11.75 -95.40 77.91
CA LEU A 406 11.27 -95.80 79.23
C LEU A 406 9.98 -96.61 79.13
N LYS A 407 9.01 -96.18 78.31
CA LYS A 407 7.77 -96.94 78.08
C LYS A 407 8.02 -98.33 77.49
N ARG A 408 9.02 -98.48 76.62
CA ARG A 408 9.41 -99.79 76.08
C ARG A 408 10.03 -100.66 77.18
N ALA A 409 10.98 -100.12 77.94
CA ALA A 409 11.63 -100.83 79.04
C ALA A 409 10.63 -101.30 80.10
N ILE A 410 9.61 -100.49 80.44
CA ILE A 410 8.54 -100.88 81.36
C ILE A 410 7.77 -102.09 80.82
N ARG A 411 7.35 -102.06 79.54
CA ARG A 411 6.63 -103.19 78.93
C ARG A 411 7.45 -104.47 78.89
N ASP A 412 8.74 -104.35 78.58
CA ASP A 412 9.64 -105.50 78.55
C ASP A 412 9.74 -106.10 79.97
N ARG A 413 9.88 -105.25 81.00
CA ARG A 413 9.88 -105.69 82.41
C ARG A 413 8.55 -106.29 82.86
N ASP A 414 7.42 -105.72 82.45
CA ASP A 414 6.10 -106.28 82.75
C ASP A 414 5.95 -107.69 82.15
N SER A 415 6.50 -107.91 80.94
CA SER A 415 6.52 -109.24 80.32
C SER A 415 7.43 -110.22 81.05
N GLU A 416 8.62 -109.78 81.50
CA GLU A 416 9.52 -110.60 82.33
C GLU A 416 8.86 -110.98 83.67
N VAL A 417 8.18 -110.03 84.32
CA VAL A 417 7.46 -110.28 85.58
C VAL A 417 6.32 -111.27 85.37
N ALA A 418 5.55 -111.16 84.29
CA ALA A 418 4.50 -112.11 83.95
C ALA A 418 5.06 -113.53 83.70
N ASP A 419 6.18 -113.63 82.97
CA ASP A 419 6.87 -114.90 82.73
C ASP A 419 7.38 -115.51 84.05
N LEU A 420 8.03 -114.72 84.91
CA LEU A 420 8.48 -115.17 86.23
C LEU A 420 7.31 -115.58 87.14
N ALA A 421 6.20 -114.85 87.13
CA ALA A 421 5.00 -115.22 87.88
C ALA A 421 4.43 -116.57 87.40
N SER A 422 4.40 -116.81 86.08
CA SER A 422 3.97 -118.10 85.52
C SER A 422 4.90 -119.25 85.91
N GLN A 423 6.21 -119.00 85.94
CA GLN A 423 7.22 -119.98 86.37
C GLN A 423 7.10 -120.28 87.86
N LEU A 424 6.86 -119.26 88.71
CA LEU A 424 6.62 -119.44 90.13
C LEU A 424 5.38 -120.29 90.38
N LEU A 425 4.27 -120.01 89.70
CA LEU A 425 3.06 -120.83 89.79
C LEU A 425 3.30 -122.28 89.34
N ALA A 426 4.05 -122.47 88.25
CA ALA A 426 4.41 -123.81 87.79
C ALA A 426 5.32 -124.56 88.80
N CYS A 427 6.27 -123.85 89.43
CA CYS A 427 7.13 -124.44 90.46
C CYS A 427 6.38 -124.74 91.75
N GLN A 428 5.45 -123.87 92.17
CA GLN A 428 4.55 -124.12 93.30
C GLN A 428 3.71 -125.38 93.07
N LYS A 429 3.12 -125.51 91.88
CA LYS A 429 2.38 -126.73 91.50
C LYS A 429 3.26 -127.98 91.56
N LYS A 430 4.48 -127.92 91.01
CA LYS A 430 5.45 -129.03 91.10
C LYS A 430 5.83 -129.37 92.55
N LEU A 431 6.00 -128.37 93.41
CA LEU A 431 6.29 -128.57 94.82
C LEU A 431 5.11 -129.22 95.56
N GLU A 432 3.89 -128.81 95.26
CA GLU A 432 2.69 -129.46 95.80
C GLU A 432 2.56 -130.92 95.30
N ASP A 433 2.80 -131.16 94.01
CA ASP A 433 2.81 -132.51 93.44
C ASP A 433 3.89 -133.39 94.10
N ALA A 434 5.09 -132.86 94.33
CA ALA A 434 6.18 -133.56 95.01
C ALA A 434 5.88 -133.80 96.51
N ARG A 435 5.32 -132.81 97.21
CA ARG A 435 4.83 -132.98 98.59
C ARG A 435 3.76 -134.07 98.67
N ARG A 436 2.87 -134.15 97.68
CA ARG A 436 1.87 -135.23 97.57
C ARG A 436 2.52 -136.59 97.32
N GLY A 437 3.49 -136.67 96.41
CA GLY A 437 4.26 -137.90 96.16
C GLY A 437 4.96 -138.42 97.42
N LEU A 438 5.64 -137.54 98.16
CA LEU A 438 6.27 -137.90 99.44
C LEU A 438 5.25 -138.35 100.49
N GLY A 439 4.06 -137.71 100.53
CA GLY A 439 2.97 -138.14 101.39
C GLY A 439 2.50 -139.57 101.11
N ARG A 440 2.42 -139.95 99.82
CA ARG A 440 2.04 -141.31 99.39
C ARG A 440 3.12 -142.35 99.72
N ASP A 441 4.38 -142.05 99.47
CA ASP A 441 5.51 -142.95 99.72
C ASP A 441 5.79 -143.16 101.23
N ALA A 442 5.48 -142.16 102.07
CA ALA A 442 5.63 -142.25 103.52
C ALA A 442 4.47 -142.97 104.23
N THR A 443 3.44 -143.43 103.51
CA THR A 443 2.36 -144.20 104.12
C THR A 443 2.87 -145.55 104.59
N ASN A 444 2.58 -145.91 105.84
CA ASN A 444 2.88 -147.24 106.33
C ASN A 444 2.02 -148.26 105.56
N LEU A 445 2.62 -148.93 104.59
CA LEU A 445 1.94 -149.90 103.72
C LEU A 445 1.33 -151.05 104.51
N GLU A 446 1.87 -151.42 105.67
CA GLU A 446 1.24 -152.42 106.54
C GLU A 446 -0.06 -151.90 107.14
N TYR A 447 -0.11 -150.63 107.53
CA TYR A 447 -1.32 -150.00 108.03
C TYR A 447 -2.37 -149.85 106.93
N VAL A 448 -1.97 -149.41 105.73
CA VAL A 448 -2.86 -149.34 104.56
C VAL A 448 -3.37 -150.73 104.19
N LYS A 449 -2.50 -151.75 104.17
CA LYS A 449 -2.87 -153.14 103.91
C LYS A 449 -3.90 -153.64 104.93
N ASN A 450 -3.69 -153.37 106.21
CA ASN A 450 -4.64 -153.75 107.26
C ASN A 450 -5.98 -153.05 107.10
N LEU A 451 -5.98 -151.74 106.81
CA LEU A 451 -7.20 -150.98 106.50
C LEU A 451 -7.92 -151.53 105.26
N LEU A 452 -7.19 -151.89 104.21
CA LEU A 452 -7.77 -152.49 102.99
C LEU A 452 -8.35 -153.88 103.27
N VAL A 453 -7.63 -154.72 104.01
CA VAL A 453 -8.14 -156.04 104.42
C VAL A 453 -9.41 -155.89 105.24
N GLN A 454 -9.45 -154.92 106.16
CA GLN A 454 -10.65 -154.61 106.93
C GLN A 454 -11.77 -154.11 106.01
N TYR A 455 -11.47 -153.19 105.09
CA TYR A 455 -12.41 -152.65 104.12
C TYR A 455 -13.03 -153.74 103.22
N PHE A 456 -12.25 -154.75 102.79
CA PHE A 456 -12.73 -155.88 101.98
C PHE A 456 -13.42 -156.98 102.79
N SER A 457 -13.10 -157.11 104.09
CA SER A 457 -13.75 -158.09 104.97
C SER A 457 -15.14 -157.64 105.41
N LEU A 458 -15.40 -156.33 105.38
CA LEU A 458 -16.71 -155.76 105.67
C LEU A 458 -17.69 -155.98 104.51
N ARG A 459 -18.97 -156.17 104.86
CA ARG A 459 -20.04 -156.38 103.87
C ARG A 459 -20.18 -155.13 103.01
N GLN A 460 -20.29 -155.32 101.68
CA GLN A 460 -20.44 -154.23 100.72
C GLN A 460 -21.61 -153.31 101.11
N ASN A 461 -21.39 -152.00 101.07
CA ASN A 461 -22.34 -150.93 101.42
C ASN A 461 -22.75 -150.87 102.90
N SER A 462 -21.96 -151.47 103.79
CA SER A 462 -22.08 -151.19 105.22
C SER A 462 -21.68 -149.75 105.53
N SER A 463 -22.36 -149.10 106.48
CA SER A 463 -21.98 -147.77 106.98
C SER A 463 -20.55 -147.77 107.56
N GLU A 464 -20.11 -148.89 108.11
CA GLU A 464 -18.73 -149.09 108.60
C GLU A 464 -17.69 -149.16 107.46
N GLN A 465 -18.10 -149.67 106.29
CA GLN A 465 -17.24 -149.68 105.12
C GLN A 465 -17.13 -148.26 104.52
N ALA A 466 -18.24 -147.52 104.47
CA ALA A 466 -18.26 -146.15 103.97
C ALA A 466 -17.46 -145.18 104.85
N SER A 467 -17.45 -145.37 106.18
CA SER A 467 -16.68 -144.53 107.11
C SER A 467 -15.16 -144.74 106.99
N LEU A 468 -14.71 -145.89 106.48
CA LEU A 468 -13.30 -146.16 106.18
C LEU A 468 -12.81 -145.46 104.91
N VAL A 469 -13.70 -145.03 104.00
CA VAL A 469 -13.30 -144.37 102.74
C VAL A 469 -12.62 -143.01 102.97
N PRO A 470 -13.14 -142.08 103.80
CA PRO A 470 -12.44 -140.85 104.15
C PRO A 470 -11.08 -141.10 104.83
N VAL A 471 -10.98 -142.16 105.63
CA VAL A 471 -9.73 -142.56 106.31
C VAL A 471 -8.72 -143.07 105.28
N LEU A 472 -9.12 -143.95 104.36
CA LEU A 472 -8.27 -144.39 103.25
C LEU A 472 -7.88 -143.21 102.34
N ALA A 473 -8.80 -142.28 102.10
CA ALA A 473 -8.56 -141.08 101.30
C ALA A 473 -7.53 -140.14 101.92
N THR A 474 -7.61 -139.93 103.22
CA THR A 474 -6.64 -139.10 103.94
C THR A 474 -5.29 -139.79 104.06
N VAL A 475 -5.26 -141.10 104.34
CA VAL A 475 -4.01 -141.86 104.43
C VAL A 475 -3.29 -141.89 103.09
N LEU A 476 -4.00 -142.16 101.98
CA LEU A 476 -3.40 -142.18 100.63
C LEU A 476 -3.25 -140.79 99.99
N ALA A 477 -3.54 -139.72 100.75
CA ALA A 477 -3.48 -138.34 100.32
C ALA A 477 -4.20 -138.08 98.97
N PHE A 478 -5.44 -138.57 98.85
CA PHE A 478 -6.30 -138.23 97.71
C PHE A 478 -6.81 -136.79 97.86
N THR A 479 -6.72 -136.01 96.78
CA THR A 479 -7.30 -134.67 96.70
C THR A 479 -8.80 -134.74 96.43
N ASP A 480 -9.53 -133.63 96.65
CA ASP A 480 -10.94 -133.55 96.26
C ASP A 480 -11.13 -133.80 94.75
N ASP A 481 -10.16 -133.39 93.93
CA ASP A 481 -10.11 -133.70 92.49
C ASP A 481 -9.97 -135.22 92.26
N ASP A 482 -9.04 -135.90 92.94
CA ASP A 482 -8.88 -137.35 92.84
C ASP A 482 -10.14 -138.11 93.32
N LEU A 483 -10.76 -137.65 94.42
CA LEU A 483 -12.01 -138.21 94.93
C LEU A 483 -13.17 -137.97 93.97
N SER A 484 -13.21 -136.83 93.28
CA SER A 484 -14.20 -136.55 92.24
C SER A 484 -13.99 -137.46 91.02
N LEU A 485 -12.74 -137.69 90.61
CA LEU A 485 -12.39 -138.61 89.52
C LEU A 485 -12.74 -140.05 89.89
N LEU A 486 -12.44 -140.48 91.12
CA LEU A 486 -12.78 -141.81 91.62
C LEU A 486 -14.29 -142.01 91.72
N ARG A 487 -15.05 -141.01 92.19
CA ARG A 487 -16.53 -141.06 92.17
C ARG A 487 -17.09 -141.11 90.76
N ALA A 488 -16.55 -140.31 89.84
CA ALA A 488 -16.94 -140.34 88.44
C ALA A 488 -16.62 -141.70 87.79
N GLN A 489 -15.47 -142.29 88.10
CA GLN A 489 -15.11 -143.65 87.67
C GLN A 489 -15.99 -144.72 88.32
N ALA A 490 -16.29 -144.60 89.61
CA ALA A 490 -17.17 -145.52 90.34
C ALA A 490 -18.59 -145.51 89.76
N GLN A 491 -19.15 -144.33 89.48
CA GLN A 491 -20.44 -144.20 88.78
C GLN A 491 -20.40 -144.81 87.38
N LYS A 492 -19.30 -144.62 86.65
CA LYS A 492 -19.10 -145.26 85.33
C LYS A 492 -19.02 -146.79 85.45
N TRP A 493 -18.41 -147.32 86.51
CA TRP A 493 -18.31 -148.75 86.77
C TRP A 493 -19.65 -149.36 87.20
N GLU A 494 -20.41 -148.69 88.06
CA GLU A 494 -21.78 -149.10 88.45
C GLU A 494 -22.74 -149.09 87.25
N ALA A 495 -22.63 -148.09 86.38
CA ALA A 495 -23.34 -148.05 85.10
C ALA A 495 -22.91 -149.18 84.14
N SER A 496 -21.70 -149.72 84.30
CA SER A 496 -21.18 -150.85 83.51
C SER A 496 -21.56 -152.22 84.09
N GLN A 497 -21.77 -152.35 85.42
CA GLN A 497 -22.24 -153.60 86.06
C GLN A 497 -23.74 -153.83 85.88
N SER A 498 -24.53 -152.77 85.76
CA SER A 498 -25.97 -152.84 85.42
C SER A 498 -26.23 -153.27 83.96
N TYR A 499 -25.18 -153.52 83.18
CA TYR A 499 -25.22 -153.96 81.78
C TYR A 499 -25.04 -155.48 81.57
N TRP A 500 -24.72 -156.29 82.60
CA TRP A 500 -24.46 -157.75 82.46
C TRP A 500 -25.58 -158.69 82.96
N GLY A 501 -26.80 -158.21 83.19
CA GLY A 501 -27.93 -158.98 83.75
C GLY A 501 -29.21 -159.09 82.91
N GLY A 502 -29.17 -158.73 81.63
CA GLY A 502 -30.29 -158.86 80.69
C GLY A 502 -29.79 -159.15 79.27
N SER A 503 -29.74 -160.43 78.93
CA SER A 503 -29.58 -161.04 77.60
C SER A 503 -29.66 -160.09 76.38
N ALA A 504 -28.52 -159.82 75.73
CA ALA A 504 -28.31 -160.01 74.30
C ALA A 504 -26.82 -159.78 73.91
N GLU A 505 -26.43 -160.47 72.86
CA GLU A 505 -25.13 -160.62 72.17
C GLU A 505 -24.30 -159.35 71.85
N PRO A 506 -23.03 -159.53 71.41
CA PRO A 506 -21.94 -158.57 71.59
C PRO A 506 -21.80 -157.57 70.44
N ASP A 507 -21.29 -156.39 70.76
CA ASP A 507 -20.21 -155.75 70.00
C ASP A 507 -19.63 -154.61 70.85
N ALA A 508 -18.55 -154.89 71.56
CA ALA A 508 -17.63 -153.83 71.96
C ALA A 508 -16.78 -153.43 70.72
N PRO A 509 -16.35 -152.18 70.66
CA PRO A 509 -14.93 -151.99 70.94
C PRO A 509 -14.69 -150.97 72.06
N ASN A 510 -13.80 -151.38 72.97
CA ASN A 510 -13.23 -150.59 74.06
C ASN A 510 -12.65 -149.25 73.60
N PRO A 511 -12.95 -148.12 74.28
CA PRO A 511 -12.22 -146.88 74.13
C PRO A 511 -11.01 -146.87 75.07
N LEU A 512 -9.93 -147.53 74.67
CA LEU A 512 -8.59 -147.10 75.03
C LEU A 512 -7.97 -146.51 73.77
N LEU A 513 -7.40 -145.31 73.90
CA LEU A 513 -6.68 -144.50 72.90
C LEU A 513 -7.48 -143.34 72.30
N THR A 514 -7.30 -142.14 72.90
CA THR A 514 -7.00 -140.87 72.19
C THR A 514 -6.81 -139.75 73.22
N LEU A 515 -5.63 -139.71 73.85
CA LEU A 515 -5.10 -138.51 74.49
C LEU A 515 -3.86 -138.12 73.69
N THR A 516 -4.04 -137.23 72.71
CA THR A 516 -2.93 -136.69 71.92
C THR A 516 -3.07 -135.17 71.81
N THR A 517 -2.20 -134.49 72.56
CA THR A 517 -1.43 -133.29 72.18
C THR A 517 -2.18 -132.02 71.73
N LEU A 518 -2.25 -131.05 72.65
CA LEU A 518 -2.35 -129.60 72.36
C LEU A 518 -0.94 -129.06 72.05
N ALA A 519 -0.75 -128.50 70.85
CA ALA A 519 0.44 -127.76 70.43
C ALA A 519 0.20 -126.23 70.52
N PRO A 520 1.25 -125.40 70.74
CA PRO A 520 1.11 -123.95 70.94
C PRO A 520 1.25 -123.11 69.66
N ALA A 521 0.78 -121.87 69.76
CA ALA A 521 0.59 -120.83 68.74
C ALA A 521 1.83 -120.39 67.92
N PRO A 522 1.65 -119.67 66.78
CA PRO A 522 2.68 -118.83 66.20
C PRO A 522 2.45 -117.33 66.45
N ARG A 523 3.57 -116.65 66.77
CA ARG A 523 3.74 -115.21 66.97
C ARG A 523 4.01 -114.46 65.65
N HIS A 524 3.52 -113.21 65.60
CA HIS A 524 4.06 -111.99 64.98
C HIS A 524 4.51 -111.91 63.51
N ARG A 525 3.97 -110.91 62.79
CA ARG A 525 4.74 -109.91 62.01
C ARG A 525 4.04 -108.54 62.04
N LYS A 526 4.70 -107.52 62.61
CA LYS A 526 4.36 -106.10 62.45
C LYS A 526 5.31 -105.50 61.42
N ALA A 527 4.74 -104.79 60.44
CA ALA A 527 5.46 -104.01 59.45
C ALA A 527 5.90 -102.65 60.01
N SER A 528 7.08 -102.20 59.57
CA SER A 528 7.66 -100.87 59.79
C SER A 528 6.90 -99.78 59.04
N PRO A 529 6.92 -98.51 59.50
CA PRO A 529 6.66 -97.37 58.63
C PRO A 529 7.94 -96.69 58.14
N VAL A 530 7.76 -96.17 56.94
CA VAL A 530 8.66 -95.45 56.05
C VAL A 530 9.12 -94.11 56.62
N ASN A 531 10.37 -93.80 56.31
CA ASN A 531 11.06 -92.53 56.52
C ASN A 531 10.64 -91.56 55.39
N THR A 532 10.04 -90.42 55.72
CA THR A 532 9.88 -89.29 54.79
C THR A 532 10.57 -88.08 55.38
N GLY A 533 11.70 -87.72 54.79
CA GLY A 533 12.26 -86.38 54.89
C GLY A 533 11.75 -85.53 53.75
N THR A 534 11.22 -84.35 54.11
CA THR A 534 11.44 -83.03 53.51
C THR A 534 10.91 -82.02 54.51
#